data_AF-A0A655FZK9-F1
#
_entry.id   AF-A0A655FZK9-F1
#
_cell.length_a   1.000
_cell.length_b   1.000
_cell.length_c   1.000
_cell.angle_alpha   90.00
_cell.angle_beta   90.00
_cell.angle_gamma   90.00
#
_symmetry.space_group_name_H-M   'P 1'
#
loop_
_entity.id
_entity.type
_entity.pdbx_description
1 polymer ?
#
loop_
_entity_poly.entity_id
_entity_poly.type
_entity_poly.pdbx_seq_one_letter_code
_entity_poly.pdbx_strand_id
1 'polypeptide(L)' 'MDRRWGRWAALVVTTVVFALAHLEFARAPLLVVVAIPIALARFYSGGLLASIVTHQVTNLLPGIVLLLGLTGAISLP' A
#
# COMPACT_ATOMS: atom_id res chain seq x y z
N MET A 1 -11.03 -26.79 2.52
CA MET A 1 -10.98 -25.54 1.74
C MET A 1 -9.56 -25.34 1.27
N ASP A 2 -9.32 -25.26 -0.04
CA ASP A 2 -7.96 -25.22 -0.57
C ASP A 2 -7.18 -24.03 -0.01
N ARG A 3 -5.91 -24.27 0.39
CA ARG A 3 -4.99 -23.23 0.89
C ARG A 3 -4.91 -21.99 -0.02
N ARG A 4 -5.20 -22.16 -1.31
CA ARG A 4 -5.26 -21.09 -2.31
C ARG A 4 -6.39 -20.09 -2.01
N TRP A 5 -7.60 -20.57 -1.73
CA TRP A 5 -8.74 -19.71 -1.39
C TRP A 5 -8.48 -18.90 -0.12
N GLY A 6 -7.87 -19.52 0.90
CA GLY A 6 -7.50 -18.82 2.13
C GLY A 6 -6.48 -17.68 1.91
N ARG A 7 -5.51 -17.87 1.01
CA ARG A 7 -4.51 -16.83 0.70
C ARG A 7 -5.10 -15.66 -0.09
N TRP A 8 -5.98 -15.93 -1.05
CA TRP A 8 -6.68 -14.89 -1.80
C TRP A 8 -7.66 -14.10 -0.92
N ALA A 9 -8.41 -14.79 -0.07
CA ALA A 9 -9.28 -14.14 0.91
C ALA A 9 -8.49 -13.25 1.87
N ALA A 10 -7.36 -13.76 2.40
CA ALA A 10 -6.48 -12.96 3.25
C ALA A 10 -5.99 -11.69 2.54
N LEU A 11 -5.57 -11.79 1.27
CA LEU A 11 -5.16 -10.64 0.47
C LEU A 11 -6.29 -9.60 0.37
N VAL A 12 -7.47 -9.99 -0.11
CA VAL A 12 -8.59 -9.07 -0.31
C VAL A 12 -9.05 -8.44 1.01
N VAL A 13 -9.25 -9.25 2.05
CA VAL A 13 -9.73 -8.75 3.35
C VAL A 13 -8.71 -7.81 3.98
N THR A 14 -7.42 -8.15 3.97
CA THR A 14 -6.39 -7.27 4.55
C THR A 14 -6.25 -5.96 3.78
N THR A 15 -6.37 -5.99 2.45
CA THR A 15 -6.40 -4.76 1.63
C THR A 15 -7.58 -3.85 1.99
N VAL A 16 -8.79 -4.41 2.12
CA VAL A 16 -9.98 -3.63 2.49
C VAL A 16 -9.88 -3.08 3.91
N VAL A 17 -9.49 -3.92 4.87
CA VAL A 17 -9.33 -3.51 6.27
C VAL A 17 -8.26 -2.43 6.40
N PHE A 18 -7.13 -2.55 5.69
CA PHE A 18 -6.09 -1.53 5.67
C PHE A 18 -6.63 -0.17 5.21
N ALA A 19 -7.36 -0.14 4.10
CA ALA A 19 -7.90 1.11 3.55
C ALA A 19 -8.92 1.76 4.50
N LEU A 20 -9.81 0.96 5.10
CA LEU A 20 -10.83 1.46 6.03
C LEU A 20 -10.25 1.88 7.39
N ALA A 21 -9.18 1.24 7.85
CA ALA A 21 -8.52 1.56 9.12
C ALA A 21 -7.87 2.95 9.15
N HIS A 22 -7.69 3.59 7.99
CA HIS A 22 -7.21 4.98 7.92
C HIS A 22 -8.29 6.02 8.24
N LEU A 23 -9.56 5.60 8.33
CA LEU A 23 -10.71 6.46 8.67
C LEU A 23 -10.87 7.69 7.75
N GLU A 24 -10.25 7.66 6.58
CA GLU A 24 -10.32 8.71 5.57
C GLU A 24 -11.01 8.19 4.33
N PHE A 25 -12.35 8.12 4.37
CA PHE A 25 -13.16 7.49 3.33
C PHE A 25 -12.96 8.10 1.94
N ALA A 26 -12.62 9.40 1.86
CA ALA A 26 -12.28 10.05 0.60
C ALA A 26 -11.00 9.49 -0.05
N ARG A 27 -10.01 9.10 0.78
CA ARG A 27 -8.76 8.49 0.31
C ARG A 27 -8.83 6.96 0.28
N ALA A 28 -9.83 6.33 0.89
CA ALA A 28 -9.96 4.87 0.90
C ALA A 28 -9.83 4.20 -0.49
N PRO A 29 -10.42 4.74 -1.59
CA PRO A 29 -10.18 4.18 -2.92
C PRO A 29 -8.70 4.19 -3.34
N LEU A 30 -7.99 5.28 -3.06
CA LEU A 30 -6.56 5.39 -3.32
C LEU A 30 -5.77 4.41 -2.44
N LEU A 31 -6.12 4.27 -1.16
CA LEU A 31 -5.47 3.37 -0.23
C LEU A 31 -5.62 1.90 -0.63
N VAL A 32 -6.76 1.51 -1.23
CA VAL A 32 -6.92 0.17 -1.82
C VAL A 32 -5.89 -0.04 -2.92
N VAL A 33 -5.73 0.92 -3.84
CA VAL A 33 -4.76 0.82 -4.93
C VAL A 33 -3.32 0.73 -4.40
N VAL A 34 -2.97 1.58 -3.43
CA VAL A 34 -1.63 1.58 -2.79
C VAL A 34 -1.36 0.31 -2.00
N ALA A 35 -2.38 -0.29 -1.39
CA ALA A 35 -2.23 -1.53 -0.62
C ALA A 35 -2.01 -2.78 -1.48
N ILE A 36 -2.40 -2.78 -2.76
CA ILE A 36 -2.20 -3.91 -3.68
C ILE A 36 -0.73 -4.35 -3.73
N PRO A 37 0.26 -3.50 -4.05
CA PRO A 37 1.65 -3.93 -4.11
C PRO A 37 2.17 -4.46 -2.76
N ILE A 38 1.73 -3.89 -1.64
CA ILE A 38 2.11 -4.33 -0.28
C ILE A 38 1.57 -5.75 0.00
N ALA A 39 0.31 -5.99 -0.35
CA ALA A 39 -0.35 -7.27 -0.16
C ALA A 39 0.21 -8.35 -1.12
N LEU A 40 0.53 -7.98 -2.36
CA LEU A 40 1.20 -8.87 -3.32
C LEU A 40 2.61 -9.23 -2.85
N ALA A 41 3.36 -8.28 -2.30
CA ALA A 41 4.68 -8.55 -1.71
C ALA A 41 4.60 -9.64 -0.63
N ARG A 42 3.58 -9.58 0.25
CA ARG A 42 3.30 -10.65 1.22
C ARG A 42 2.92 -11.95 0.54
N PHE A 43 2.01 -11.88 -0.42
CA PHE A 43 1.43 -13.05 -1.07
C PHE A 43 2.49 -13.89 -1.79
N TYR A 44 3.44 -13.26 -2.48
CA TYR A 44 4.49 -13.97 -3.23
C TYR A 44 5.71 -14.34 -2.39
N SER A 45 6.15 -13.47 -1.48
CA SER A 45 7.37 -13.73 -0.69
C SER A 45 7.11 -14.55 0.59
N GLY A 46 5.88 -14.53 1.12
CA GLY A 46 5.56 -15.05 2.45
C GLY A 46 6.19 -14.27 3.62
N GLY A 47 7.00 -13.25 3.36
CA GLY A 47 7.78 -12.50 4.35
C GLY A 47 7.12 -11.20 4.79
N LEU A 48 7.29 -10.81 6.06
CA LEU A 48 6.77 -9.52 6.57
C LEU A 48 7.67 -8.38 6.08
N LEU A 49 8.97 -8.63 6.02
CA LEU A 49 9.96 -7.65 5.59
C LEU A 49 9.69 -7.15 4.16
N ALA A 50 9.29 -8.03 3.24
CA ALA A 50 8.93 -7.64 1.88
C ALA A 50 7.79 -6.62 1.86
N SER A 51 6.73 -6.86 2.64
CA SER A 51 5.62 -5.91 2.79
C SER A 51 6.05 -4.61 3.45
N ILE A 52 6.92 -4.66 4.46
CA ILE A 52 7.47 -3.45 5.10
C ILE A 52 8.23 -2.62 4.07
N VAL A 53 9.15 -3.23 3.31
CA VAL A 53 9.94 -2.53 2.28
C VAL A 53 9.03 -1.95 1.21
N THR A 54 8.06 -2.71 0.69
CA THR A 54 7.11 -2.21 -0.30
C THR A 54 6.25 -1.07 0.26
N HIS A 55 5.83 -1.14 1.52
CA HIS A 55 5.14 -0.05 2.19
C HIS A 55 6.02 1.20 2.31
N GLN A 56 7.28 1.04 2.71
CA GLN A 56 8.19 2.19 2.82
C GLN A 56 8.44 2.82 1.45
N VAL A 57 8.63 2.04 0.39
CA VAL A 57 8.81 2.58 -0.97
C VAL A 57 7.57 3.31 -1.46
N THR A 58 6.38 2.74 -1.25
CA THR A 58 5.11 3.36 -1.68
C THR A 58 4.76 4.65 -0.91
N ASN A 59 5.34 4.88 0.26
CA ASN A 59 5.21 6.14 1.00
C ASN A 59 6.36 7.11 0.74
N LEU A 60 7.59 6.61 0.62
CA LEU A 60 8.79 7.42 0.47
C LEU A 60 8.81 8.15 -0.86
N LEU A 61 8.43 7.49 -1.96
CA LEU A 61 8.46 8.13 -3.27
C LEU A 61 7.51 9.33 -3.37
N PRO A 62 6.20 9.22 -3.00
CA PRO A 62 5.33 10.39 -2.91
C PRO A 62 5.83 11.43 -1.91
N GLY A 63 6.40 11.00 -0.78
CA GLY A 63 6.97 11.89 0.23
C GLY A 63 8.13 12.73 -0.30
N ILE A 64 9.01 12.14 -1.10
CA ILE A 64 10.11 12.87 -1.77
C ILE A 64 9.56 13.84 -2.80
N VAL A 65 8.59 13.42 -3.62
CA VAL A 65 7.95 14.31 -4.61
C VAL A 65 7.34 15.52 -3.90
N LEU A 66 6.61 15.30 -2.82
CA LEU A 66 6.02 16.37 -2.02
C LEU A 66 7.10 17.28 -1.42
N LEU A 67 8.16 16.72 -0.83
CA LEU A 67 9.27 17.47 -0.27
C LEU A 67 9.93 18.38 -1.32
N LEU A 68 10.31 17.82 -2.46
CA LEU A 68 10.96 18.57 -3.54
C LEU A 68 10.02 19.65 -4.12
N GLY A 69 8.73 19.36 -4.18
CA GLY A 69 7.72 20.33 -4.60
C GLY A 69 7.57 21.51 -3.65
N LEU A 70 7.49 21.22 -2.33
CA LEU A 70 7.35 22.22 -1.29
C LEU A 70 8.60 23.11 -1.13
N THR A 71 9.79 22.59 -1.43
CA THR A 71 11.04 23.38 -1.41
C THR A 71 11.29 24.15 -2.70
N GLY A 72 10.41 24.01 -3.71
CA GLY A 72 10.57 24.65 -5.01
C GLY A 72 11.64 24.02 -5.90
N ALA A 73 12.19 22.86 -5.52
CA ALA A 73 13.16 22.12 -6.32
C ALA A 73 12.51 21.51 -7.58
N ILE A 74 11.21 21.17 -7.51
CA ILE A 74 10.39 20.79 -8.66
C ILE A 74 9.05 21.53 -8.62
N SER A 75 8.38 21.65 -9.76
CA SER A 75 6.99 22.14 -9.81
C SER A 75 6.03 20.98 -9.51
N LEU A 76 5.09 21.20 -8.59
CA LEU A 76 3.97 20.28 -8.39
C LEU A 76 2.91 20.53 -9.47
N PRO A 77 2.26 19.48 -9.99
CA PRO A 77 1.12 19.64 -10.90
C PRO A 77 -0.07 20.31 -10.23
#